data_AF-A0A7Y8UZQ2-F1
#
_entry.id   AF-A0A7Y8UZQ2-F1
#
_cell.length_a   1.000
_cell.length_b   1.000
_cell.length_c   1.000
_cell.angle_alpha   90.00
_cell.angle_beta   90.00
_cell.angle_gamma   90.00
#
_symmetry.space_group_name_H-M   'P 1'
#
loop_
_entity.id
_entity.type
_entity.pdbx_description
1 polymer ?
#
loop_
_entity_poly.entity_id
_entity_poly.type
_entity_poly.pdbx_seq_one_letter_code
_entity_poly.pdbx_strand_id
1 'polypeptide(L)' 'KIYPGENVGRGGDDTLFAKIDGTVKFERFGRDRKKVSVYPVA' A
#
# COMPACT_ATOMS: atom_id res chain seq x y z
N LYS A 1 -0.63 -11.93 -2.86
CA LYS A 1 -0.33 -10.73 -3.66
C LYS A 1 -0.99 -9.52 -3.01
N ILE A 2 -0.23 -8.48 -2.71
CA ILE A 2 -0.71 -7.25 -2.08
C ILE A 2 -0.67 -6.16 -3.16
N TYR A 3 -1.74 -5.38 -3.26
CA TYR A 3 -1.86 -4.31 -4.23
C TYR A 3 -1.43 -2.97 -3.61
N PRO A 4 -0.88 -2.05 -4.41
CA PRO A 4 -0.63 -0.70 -3.94
C PRO A 4 -1.96 -0.02 -3.59
N GLY A 5 -2.03 0.53 -2.39
CA GLY A 5 -3.12 1.35 -1.89
C GLY A 5 -2.74 2.82 -1.88
N GLU A 6 -3.22 3.54 -0.88
CA GLU A 6 -3.00 4.98 -0.76
C GLU A 6 -1.54 5.29 -0.40
N ASN A 7 -0.91 6.23 -1.10
CA ASN A 7 0.50 6.60 -0.91
C ASN A 7 1.51 5.44 -0.99
N VAL A 8 1.17 4.37 -1.72
CA VAL A 8 2.08 3.27 -2.02
C VAL A 8 2.31 3.18 -3.53
N GLY A 9 3.57 3.16 -3.94
CA GLY A 9 4.01 2.90 -5.32
C GLY A 9 4.31 1.42 -5.55
N ARG A 10 4.32 1.02 -6.82
CA ARG A 10 4.77 -0.31 -7.28
C ARG A 10 5.89 -0.10 -8.29
N GLY A 11 7.05 -0.70 -8.03
CA GLY A 11 8.18 -0.75 -8.94
C GLY A 11 7.90 -1.66 -10.14
N GLY A 12 8.74 -1.55 -11.18
CA GLY A 12 8.62 -2.40 -12.38
C GLY A 12 8.88 -3.89 -12.10
N ASP A 13 9.54 -4.18 -10.98
CA ASP A 13 9.83 -5.51 -10.43
C ASP A 13 8.75 -6.00 -9.44
N ASP A 14 7.61 -5.30 -9.34
CA ASP A 14 6.53 -5.52 -8.37
C ASP A 14 6.83 -5.17 -6.91
N THR A 15 7.98 -4.56 -6.62
CA THR A 15 8.30 -4.10 -5.26
C THR A 15 7.38 -2.95 -4.85
N LEU A 16 6.79 -3.02 -3.64
CA LEU A 16 5.94 -1.96 -3.10
C LEU A 16 6.77 -1.01 -2.23
N PHE A 17 6.61 0.29 -2.43
CA PHE A 17 7.32 1.32 -1.66
C PHE A 17 6.39 2.45 -1.21
N ALA A 18 6.69 3.04 -0.06
CA ALA A 18 5.93 4.19 0.45
C ALA A 18 6.30 5.46 -0.33
N LYS A 19 5.31 6.27 -0.69
CA LYS A 19 5.51 7.58 -1.32
C LYS A 19 5.61 8.72 -0.31
N ILE A 20 5.14 8.48 0.91
CA ILE A 20 5.17 9.42 2.02
C ILE A 20 5.60 8.68 3.29
N ASP A 21 6.07 9.42 4.27
CA ASP A 21 6.27 8.92 5.62
C ASP A 21 4.93 8.81 6.36
N GLY A 22 4.78 7.77 7.15
CA GLY A 22 3.55 7.52 7.86
C GLY A 22 3.42 6.09 8.39
N THR A 23 2.20 5.71 8.77
CA THR A 23 1.89 4.37 9.24
C THR A 23 1.38 3.49 8.11
N VAL A 24 1.95 2.29 8.00
CA VAL A 24 1.55 1.26 7.05
C VAL A 24 0.30 0.54 7.54
N LYS A 25 -0.72 0.47 6.69
CA LYS A 25 -1.97 -0.25 6.98
C LYS A 25 -2.30 -1.23 5.86
N PHE A 26 -2.58 -2.47 6.25
CA PHE A 26 -3.06 -3.50 5.34
C PHE A 26 -4.58 -3.58 5.37
N GLU A 27 -5.19 -3.54 4.20
CA GLU A 27 -6.64 -3.51 4.07
C GLU A 27 -7.13 -4.53 3.05
N ARG A 28 -8.38 -4.97 3.21
CA ARG A 28 -9.02 -5.81 2.21
C ARG A 28 -9.32 -4.99 0.96
N PHE A 29 -9.05 -5.55 -0.20
CA PHE A 29 -9.33 -4.96 -1.50
C PHE A 29 -10.30 -5.85 -2.27
N GLY A 30 -11.60 -5.55 -2.19
CA GLY A 30 -12.65 -6.37 -2.80
C GLY A 30 -12.83 -7.73 -2.11
N ARG A 31 -13.20 -8.75 -2.90
CA ARG A 31 -13.54 -10.08 -2.37
C ARG A 31 -12.31 -10.84 -1.85
N ASP A 32 -11.27 -11.00 -2.68
CA ASP A 32 -10.16 -11.92 -2.35
C ASP A 32 -8.78 -11.26 -2.33
N ARG A 33 -8.70 -9.95 -2.60
CA ARG A 33 -7.43 -9.23 -2.69
C ARG A 33 -7.18 -8.41 -1.42
N LYS A 34 -5.91 -8.05 -1.21
CA LYS A 34 -5.47 -7.18 -0.11
C LYS A 34 -4.64 -6.04 -0.71
N LYS A 35 -4.75 -4.84 -0.15
CA LYS A 35 -3.91 -3.69 -0.51
C LYS A 35 -3.16 -3.17 0.71
N VAL A 36 -2.10 -2.42 0.46
CA VAL A 36 -1.34 -1.73 1.51
C VAL A 36 -1.36 -0.23 1.25
N SER A 37 -1.72 0.54 2.26
CA SER A 37 -1.77 2.00 2.21
C SER A 37 -0.83 2.57 3.28
N VAL A 38 -0.32 3.78 3.05
CA VAL A 38 0.44 4.55 4.05
C VAL A 38 -0.35 5.81 4.38
N TYR A 39 -0.67 5.99 5.67
CA TYR A 39 -1.37 7.15 6.20
C TYR A 39 -0.40 8.05 6.95
N PRO A 40 -0.36 9.36 6.69
CA PRO A 40 0.48 10.27 7.44
C PRO A 40 0.06 10.24 8.91
N VAL A 41 1.05 10.20 9.80
CA VAL A 41 0.82 10.33 11.24
C VAL A 41 0.85 11.83 11.54
N ALA A 42 -0.28 12.37 11.98
CA ALA A 42 -0.38 13.77 12.41
C ALA A 42 0.40 14.01 13.71
#